data_AF-A0A2U1B3H7-F1
#
_entry.id   AF-A0A2U1B3H7-F1
#
_cell.length_a   1.000
_cell.length_b   1.000
_cell.length_c   1.000
_cell.angle_alpha   90.00
_cell.angle_beta   90.00
_cell.angle_gamma   90.00
#
_symmetry.space_group_name_H-M   'P 1'
#
loop_
_entity.id
_entity.type
_entity.pdbx_description
1 polymer ?
#
loop_
_entity_poly.entity_id
_entity_poly.type
_entity_poly.pdbx_seq_one_letter_code
_entity_poly.pdbx_strand_id
1 'polypeptide(L)'
;MFNVTILIFKNLPYLCNMTKTKNKKQPEKMMNVLIAPGVGMTKVKPANGKKFTLKELQKMVGGYIEMVPNATGEFCYVWNDSGLLLGLEFNPDANFHFFLKSGYYRDLGLVGNVAIVEKKYC
;
A
#
# COMPACT_ATOMS: atom_id res chain seq x y z
N MET A 1 2.46 -37.66 -22.68
CA MET A 1 1.21 -36.95 -23.01
C MET A 1 0.46 -36.70 -21.72
N PHE A 2 0.36 -35.45 -21.28
CA PHE A 2 -0.48 -35.01 -20.16
C PHE A 2 -1.86 -34.63 -20.68
N ASN A 3 -2.93 -34.96 -19.94
CA ASN A 3 -3.92 -33.98 -19.48
C ASN A 3 -5.02 -34.69 -18.69
N VAL A 4 -5.05 -34.42 -17.38
CA VAL A 4 -6.23 -34.65 -16.54
C VAL A 4 -6.95 -33.31 -16.42
N THR A 5 -8.12 -33.26 -17.01
CA THR A 5 -9.04 -32.12 -17.07
C THR A 5 -9.66 -31.87 -15.69
N ILE A 6 -9.26 -30.78 -15.03
CA ILE A 6 -10.01 -30.26 -13.88
C ILE A 6 -11.16 -29.41 -14.42
N LEU A 7 -12.34 -30.04 -14.48
CA LEU A 7 -13.62 -29.36 -14.51
C LEU A 7 -13.86 -28.73 -13.12
N ILE A 8 -14.13 -27.43 -13.09
CA ILE A 8 -15.12 -26.69 -12.27
C ILE A 8 -14.61 -25.24 -12.13
N PHE A 9 -14.96 -24.39 -13.10
CA PHE A 9 -15.00 -22.92 -12.95
C PHE A 9 -16.13 -22.34 -13.83
N LYS A 10 -17.31 -22.96 -13.82
CA LYS A 10 -18.47 -22.49 -14.60
C LYS A 10 -19.43 -21.57 -13.84
N ASN A 11 -19.16 -21.18 -12.59
CA ASN A 11 -20.07 -20.31 -11.82
C ASN A 11 -19.35 -19.33 -10.88
N LEU A 12 -18.55 -18.41 -11.44
CA LEU A 12 -18.16 -17.18 -10.76
C LEU A 12 -18.44 -16.00 -11.69
N PRO A 13 -19.46 -15.17 -11.42
CA PRO A 13 -19.85 -14.05 -12.28
C PRO A 13 -18.86 -12.86 -12.30
N TYR A 14 -17.65 -13.04 -11.76
CA TYR A 14 -16.64 -11.99 -11.67
C TYR A 14 -15.67 -11.93 -12.87
N LEU A 15 -15.75 -12.87 -13.80
CA LEU A 15 -15.01 -12.80 -15.07
C LEU A 15 -15.80 -11.98 -16.11
N CYS A 16 -16.22 -10.77 -15.72
CA CYS A 16 -16.89 -9.84 -16.62
C CYS A 16 -15.86 -8.85 -17.18
N ASN A 17 -15.59 -8.98 -18.48
CA ASN A 17 -15.17 -7.92 -19.41
C ASN A 17 -13.88 -7.13 -19.08
N MET A 18 -12.73 -7.68 -19.50
CA MET A 18 -11.59 -6.85 -19.91
C MET A 18 -11.59 -6.69 -21.44
N THR A 19 -12.54 -5.90 -21.95
CA THR A 19 -12.40 -5.29 -23.28
C THR A 19 -11.42 -4.12 -23.17
N LYS A 20 -10.35 -4.20 -23.96
CA LYS A 20 -9.27 -3.21 -24.03
C LYS A 20 -9.81 -1.85 -24.50
N THR A 21 -10.07 -0.93 -23.58
CA THR A 21 -10.06 0.50 -23.89
C THR A 21 -8.66 1.06 -23.64
N LYS A 22 -7.89 1.26 -24.72
CA LYS A 22 -6.63 2.02 -24.69
C LYS A 22 -6.95 3.50 -24.46
N ASN A 23 -7.25 3.88 -23.23
CA ASN A 23 -7.05 5.24 -22.78
C ASN A 23 -5.62 5.33 -22.25
N LYS A 24 -4.72 6.02 -22.97
CA LYS A 24 -3.45 6.50 -22.42
C LYS A 24 -3.78 7.55 -21.34
N LYS A 25 -4.29 7.12 -20.19
CA LYS A 25 -4.16 7.90 -18.97
C LYS A 25 -2.68 7.87 -18.64
N GLN A 26 -2.02 9.03 -18.71
CA GLN A 26 -0.72 9.18 -18.06
C GLN A 26 -0.87 8.64 -16.63
N PRO A 27 0.10 7.87 -16.10
CA PRO A 27 0.01 7.39 -14.74
C PRO A 27 -0.18 8.61 -13.84
N GLU A 28 -1.32 8.67 -13.15
CA GLU A 28 -1.57 9.72 -12.18
C GLU A 28 -0.40 9.70 -11.21
N LYS A 29 0.36 10.80 -11.17
CA LYS A 29 1.53 10.92 -10.32
C LYS A 29 1.08 10.69 -8.88
N MET A 30 1.38 9.52 -8.33
CA MET A 30 1.00 9.21 -6.95
C MET A 30 1.68 10.22 -6.03
N MET A 31 0.85 10.98 -5.33
CA MET A 31 1.26 11.90 -4.29
C MET A 31 1.56 11.11 -3.01
N ASN A 32 2.38 11.65 -2.11
CA ASN A 32 2.56 11.04 -0.80
C ASN A 32 1.21 11.01 -0.06
N VAL A 33 0.86 9.86 0.50
CA VAL A 33 -0.43 9.65 1.19
C VAL A 33 -0.25 9.00 2.55
N LEU A 34 -1.18 9.29 3.46
CA LEU A 34 -1.39 8.59 4.71
C LEU A 34 -2.69 7.81 4.61
N ILE A 35 -2.63 6.51 4.85
CA ILE A 35 -3.79 5.62 4.90
C ILE A 35 -4.09 5.37 6.38
N ALA A 36 -5.17 5.95 6.88
CA ALA A 36 -5.63 5.74 8.24
C ALA A 36 -6.76 4.69 8.27
N PRO A 37 -6.79 3.77 9.26
CA PRO A 37 -7.84 2.76 9.39
C PRO A 37 -9.23 3.40 9.40
N GLY A 38 -10.15 2.93 8.54
CA GLY A 38 -11.54 3.40 8.47
C GLY A 38 -11.77 4.81 7.93
N VAL A 39 -10.71 5.60 7.68
CA VAL A 39 -10.80 6.97 7.17
C VAL A 39 -10.43 7.05 5.68
N GLY A 40 -9.53 6.19 5.22
CA GLY A 40 -9.04 6.16 3.84
C GLY A 40 -7.77 7.02 3.64
N MET A 41 -7.54 7.45 2.39
CA MET A 41 -6.28 8.08 1.97
C MET A 41 -6.31 9.61 2.10
N THR A 42 -5.34 10.17 2.82
CA THR A 42 -5.12 11.61 2.94
C THR A 42 -3.80 12.03 2.33
N LYS A 43 -3.76 13.12 1.56
CA LYS A 43 -2.52 13.65 0.97
C LYS A 43 -1.62 14.25 2.06
N VAL A 44 -0.33 13.96 1.99
CA VAL A 44 0.69 14.51 2.90
C VAL A 44 1.85 15.16 2.14
N LYS A 45 2.53 16.10 2.79
CA LYS A 45 3.73 16.76 2.26
C LYS A 45 4.72 17.00 3.40
N PRO A 46 6.04 16.96 3.13
CA PRO A 46 7.03 17.33 4.14
C PRO A 46 6.89 18.81 4.48
N ALA A 47 7.02 19.16 5.77
CA ALA A 47 6.87 20.54 6.24
C ALA A 47 7.89 21.48 5.60
N ASN A 48 9.10 20.98 5.33
CA ASN A 48 10.17 21.73 4.66
C ASN A 48 10.02 21.78 3.11
N GLY A 49 9.01 21.13 2.54
CA GLY A 49 8.78 21.04 1.10
C GLY A 49 9.79 20.19 0.31
N LYS A 50 10.78 19.58 0.98
CA LYS A 50 11.91 18.87 0.36
C LYS A 50 11.91 17.37 0.63
N LYS A 51 11.93 16.95 1.90
CA LYS A 51 11.99 15.53 2.33
C LYS A 51 11.34 15.37 3.69
N PHE A 52 10.73 14.22 3.94
CA PHE A 52 10.24 13.91 5.27
C PHE A 52 11.43 13.67 6.20
N THR A 53 11.37 14.31 7.36
CA THR A 53 12.24 13.97 8.48
C THR A 53 11.76 12.68 9.13
N LEU A 54 12.67 11.96 9.77
CA LEU A 54 12.32 10.79 10.58
C LEU A 54 11.22 11.11 11.59
N LYS A 55 11.31 12.27 12.26
CA LYS A 55 10.33 12.74 13.24
C LYS A 55 8.94 12.94 12.64
N GLU A 56 8.84 13.43 11.40
CA GLU A 56 7.55 13.56 10.70
C GLU A 56 6.95 12.18 10.41
N LEU A 57 7.74 11.25 9.88
CA LEU A 57 7.27 9.90 9.58
C LEU A 57 6.82 9.17 10.85
N GLN A 58 7.62 9.20 11.91
CA GLN A 58 7.27 8.63 13.21
C GLN A 58 5.98 9.23 13.78
N LYS A 59 5.77 10.55 13.62
CA LYS A 59 4.54 11.21 14.03
C LYS A 59 3.33 10.77 13.22
N MET A 60 3.49 10.55 11.91
CA MET A 60 2.40 10.11 11.03
C MET A 60 1.91 8.70 11.38
N VAL A 61 2.85 7.78 11.65
CA VAL A 61 2.54 6.38 11.89
C VAL A 61 2.38 6.01 13.37
N GLY A 62 2.83 6.89 14.28
CA GLY A 62 2.59 6.78 15.71
C GLY A 62 3.64 5.97 16.48
N GLY A 63 4.91 5.95 16.06
CA GLY A 63 5.95 5.19 16.75
C GLY A 63 7.25 5.06 15.95
N TYR A 64 8.09 4.08 16.32
CA TYR A 64 9.22 3.68 15.51
C TYR A 64 8.75 3.12 14.17
N ILE A 65 9.54 3.33 13.12
CA ILE A 65 9.12 3.02 11.76
C ILE A 65 9.83 1.79 11.20
N GLU A 66 9.06 1.00 10.46
CA GLU A 66 9.59 0.08 9.45
C GLU A 66 9.32 0.69 8.06
N MET A 67 10.27 0.52 7.14
CA MET A 67 10.16 1.06 5.78
C MET A 67 10.42 -0.03 4.75
N VAL A 68 9.48 -0.25 3.83
CA VAL A 68 9.64 -1.22 2.73
C VAL A 68 9.38 -0.56 1.38
N PRO A 69 10.31 -0.66 0.42
CA PRO A 69 10.08 -0.16 -0.93
C PRO A 69 9.00 -0.97 -1.65
N ASN A 70 8.27 -0.33 -2.55
CA ASN A 70 7.38 -1.04 -3.45
C ASN A 70 8.17 -1.80 -4.55
N ALA A 71 7.48 -2.60 -5.36
CA ALA A 71 8.12 -3.43 -6.39
C ALA A 71 8.92 -2.63 -7.44
N THR A 72 8.51 -1.38 -7.73
CA THR A 72 9.23 -0.50 -8.68
C THR A 72 10.35 0.29 -8.02
N GLY A 73 10.42 0.32 -6.69
CA GLY A 73 11.34 1.16 -5.93
C GLY A 73 11.05 2.66 -6.04
N GLU A 74 9.89 3.07 -6.56
CA GLU A 74 9.50 4.47 -6.71
C GLU A 74 8.92 5.05 -5.42
N PHE A 75 8.38 4.21 -4.53
CA PHE A 75 7.76 4.61 -3.27
C PHE A 75 8.17 3.67 -2.14
N CYS A 76 8.09 4.16 -0.91
CA CYS A 76 8.23 3.36 0.30
C CYS A 76 6.92 3.37 1.09
N TYR A 77 6.57 2.21 1.62
CA TYR A 77 5.60 2.04 2.68
C TYR A 77 6.30 2.28 4.00
N VAL A 78 5.65 3.04 4.88
CA VAL A 78 6.15 3.37 6.22
C VAL A 78 5.03 3.12 7.21
N TRP A 79 5.28 2.34 8.26
CA TRP A 79 4.30 2.04 9.30
C TRP A 79 4.98 1.95 10.65
N ASN A 80 4.18 1.86 11.71
CA ASN A 80 4.68 1.66 13.06
C ASN A 80 5.13 0.20 13.27
N ASP A 81 6.43 0.00 13.48
CA ASP A 81 7.06 -1.30 13.70
C ASP A 81 6.49 -2.04 14.92
N SER A 82 6.13 -1.29 15.97
CA SER A 82 5.52 -1.83 17.19
C SER A 82 3.99 -1.82 17.17
N GLY A 83 3.35 -1.56 16.02
CA GLY A 83 1.92 -1.34 15.95
C GLY A 83 1.07 -2.50 16.50
N LEU A 84 1.49 -3.74 16.26
CA LEU A 84 0.80 -4.93 16.78
C LEU A 84 0.92 -5.02 18.32
N LEU A 85 2.11 -4.74 18.86
CA LEU A 85 2.35 -4.74 20.30
C LEU A 85 1.54 -3.65 21.01
N LEU A 86 1.31 -2.52 20.34
CA LEU A 86 0.52 -1.41 20.83
C LEU A 86 -1.00 -1.60 20.65
N GLY A 87 -1.44 -2.70 20.04
CA GLY A 87 -2.86 -2.96 19.78
C GLY A 87 -3.49 -1.99 18.78
N LEU A 88 -2.72 -1.48 17.81
CA LEU A 88 -3.26 -0.63 16.74
C LEU A 88 -4.23 -1.42 15.85
N GLU A 89 -5.23 -0.72 15.31
CA GLU A 89 -6.28 -1.31 14.48
C GLU A 89 -5.74 -1.84 13.14
N PHE A 90 -6.29 -2.95 12.66
CA PHE A 90 -5.99 -3.47 11.33
C PHE A 90 -6.39 -2.46 10.23
N ASN A 91 -5.50 -2.25 9.26
CA ASN A 91 -5.73 -1.28 8.18
C ASN A 91 -6.02 -1.98 6.85
N PRO A 92 -7.29 -2.30 6.54
CA PRO A 92 -7.63 -3.09 5.35
C PRO A 92 -7.20 -2.39 4.05
N ASP A 93 -7.34 -1.07 3.98
CA ASP A 93 -6.99 -0.28 2.79
C ASP A 93 -5.48 -0.30 2.53
N ALA A 94 -4.68 -0.14 3.60
CA ALA A 94 -3.23 -0.20 3.48
C ALA A 94 -2.76 -1.61 3.11
N ASN A 95 -3.35 -2.65 3.68
CA ASN A 95 -3.02 -4.03 3.34
C ASN A 95 -3.36 -4.35 1.90
N PHE A 96 -4.54 -3.97 1.43
CA PHE A 96 -4.96 -4.19 0.05
C PHE A 96 -4.03 -3.46 -0.93
N HIS A 97 -3.69 -2.20 -0.64
CA HIS A 97 -2.75 -1.45 -1.47
C HIS A 97 -1.35 -2.07 -1.46
N PHE A 98 -0.84 -2.45 -0.27
CA PHE A 98 0.46 -3.09 -0.12
C PHE A 98 0.52 -4.38 -0.93
N PHE A 99 -0.45 -5.28 -0.76
CA PHE A 99 -0.54 -6.55 -1.49
C PHE A 99 -0.48 -6.37 -3.02
N LEU A 100 -1.20 -5.38 -3.56
CA LEU A 100 -1.26 -5.16 -5.01
C LEU A 100 0.02 -4.54 -5.61
N LYS A 101 0.85 -3.87 -4.79
CA LYS A 101 1.87 -2.93 -5.31
C LYS A 101 3.27 -3.16 -4.75
N SER A 102 3.41 -3.79 -3.58
CA SER A 102 4.71 -3.99 -2.94
C SER A 102 5.46 -5.17 -3.56
N GLY A 103 4.75 -6.20 -4.02
CA GLY A 103 5.35 -7.49 -4.38
C GLY A 103 5.73 -8.32 -3.14
N TYR A 104 5.38 -7.84 -1.95
CA TYR A 104 5.62 -8.49 -0.66
C TYR A 104 4.30 -8.91 -0.02
N TYR A 105 4.35 -10.01 0.72
CA TYR A 105 3.27 -10.48 1.57
C TYR A 105 3.70 -10.39 3.04
N ARG A 106 2.82 -9.91 3.92
CA ARG A 106 3.02 -9.92 5.38
C ARG A 106 1.89 -10.74 6.02
N ASP A 107 2.25 -11.78 6.76
CA ASP A 107 1.30 -12.67 7.42
C ASP A 107 0.45 -11.95 8.48
N LEU A 108 1.05 -11.02 9.22
CA LEU A 108 0.42 -10.34 10.36
C LEU A 108 -0.36 -9.08 9.96
N GLY A 109 -0.26 -8.67 8.69
CA GLY A 109 -0.93 -7.47 8.18
C GLY A 109 -0.43 -6.14 8.75
N LEU A 110 -0.68 -5.06 8.01
CA LEU A 110 -0.38 -3.69 8.44
C LEU A 110 -1.47 -3.17 9.39
N VAL A 111 -1.04 -2.57 10.50
CA VAL A 111 -1.91 -1.99 11.52
C VAL A 111 -1.59 -0.52 11.74
N GLY A 112 -2.58 0.24 12.20
CA GLY A 112 -2.49 1.68 12.40
C GLY A 112 -2.32 2.43 11.08
N ASN A 113 -1.74 3.62 11.18
CA ASN A 113 -1.50 4.47 10.02
C ASN A 113 -0.33 3.95 9.18
N VAL A 114 -0.51 3.97 7.85
CA VAL A 114 0.55 3.63 6.89
C VAL A 114 0.77 4.82 5.96
N ALA A 115 1.99 5.33 5.91
CA ALA A 115 2.37 6.34 4.94
C ALA A 115 2.97 5.70 3.69
N ILE A 116 2.56 6.18 2.52
CA ILE A 116 3.19 5.86 1.23
C ILE A 116 3.88 7.13 0.76
N VAL A 117 5.19 7.07 0.63
CA VAL A 117 6.04 8.23 0.32
C VAL A 117 6.88 7.95 -0.91
N GLU A 118 7.00 8.92 -1.83
CA GLU A 118 7.90 8.77 -2.98
C GLU A 118 9.34 8.64 -2.49
N LYS A 119 10.13 7.77 -3.11
CA LYS A 119 11.52 7.52 -2.73
C LYS A 119 12.39 8.79 -2.74
N LYS A 120 12.08 9.77 -3.59
CA LYS A 120 12.78 11.07 -3.59
C LYS A 120 12.58 11.88 -2.29
N TYR A 121 11.51 11.58 -1.55
CA TYR A 121 11.17 12.20 -0.26
C TYR A 121 11.66 11.38 0.94
N CYS A 122 12.13 10.15 0.72
CA CYS A 122 12.87 9.34 1.70
C CYS A 122 14.35 9.75 1.79
#